data_AF-A0A7R8ZH42-F1
#
_entry.id   AF-A0A7R8ZH42-F1
#
_cell.length_a   1.000
_cell.length_b   1.000
_cell.length_c   1.000
_cell.angle_alpha   90.00
_cell.angle_beta   90.00
_cell.angle_gamma   90.00
#
_symmetry.space_group_name_H-M   'P 1'
#
loop_
_entity.id
_entity.type
_entity.pdbx_description
1 polymer ?
#
loop_
_entity_poly.entity_id
_entity_poly.type
_entity_poly.pdbx_seq_one_letter_code
_entity_poly.pdbx_strand_id
1 'polypeptide(L)'
;ILELVIFQMAVAFMLSWSYGFPRIMSSFAFQNSDIGPPHDENQNILSVPVKEDHTCGNGWVCEHRWRQIFNMVAFRNVVRGTTVKNWWDNRSKQIAFCRGNKGFIAFNDEHNTDFRQHLQSLQFVSRALPVNV
;
A
#
# COMPACT_ATOMS: atom_id res chain seq x y z
N ILE A 1 -1.32 5.27 -14.87
CA ILE A 1 -2.15 4.23 -14.21
C ILE A 1 -1.28 3.05 -13.76
N LEU A 2 -0.48 2.43 -14.64
CA LEU A 2 0.42 1.33 -14.30
C LEU A 2 1.46 1.65 -13.19
N GLU A 3 2.07 2.84 -13.18
CA GLU A 3 3.09 3.15 -12.16
C GLU A 3 2.54 3.28 -10.73
N LEU A 4 1.27 3.68 -10.58
CA LEU A 4 0.65 3.84 -9.26
C LEU A 4 0.38 2.50 -8.59
N VAL A 5 0.06 1.48 -9.39
CA VAL A 5 -0.22 0.11 -8.95
C VAL A 5 1.03 -0.49 -8.31
N ILE A 6 2.19 -0.36 -8.97
CA ILE A 6 3.47 -0.87 -8.45
C ILE A 6 3.87 -0.17 -7.15
N PHE A 7 3.69 1.16 -7.07
CA PHE A 7 3.96 1.90 -5.83
C PHE A 7 3.10 1.39 -4.67
N GLN A 8 1.81 1.15 -4.89
CA GLN A 8 0.90 0.61 -3.87
C GLN A 8 1.33 -0.80 -3.43
N MET A 9 1.72 -1.68 -4.37
CA MET A 9 2.23 -3.02 -4.03
C MET A 9 3.52 -2.94 -3.20
N ALA A 10 4.45 -2.07 -3.57
CA ALA A 10 5.71 -1.89 -2.85
C ALA A 10 5.48 -1.39 -1.41
N VAL A 11 4.60 -0.40 -1.23
CA VAL A 11 4.22 0.11 0.10
C VAL A 11 3.50 -0.96 0.91
N ALA A 12 2.61 -1.73 0.30
CA ALA A 12 1.93 -2.84 0.96
C ALA A 12 2.93 -3.93 1.41
N PHE A 13 3.93 -4.26 0.59
CA PHE A 13 5.00 -5.18 0.97
C PHE A 13 5.83 -4.64 2.14
N MET A 14 6.26 -3.38 2.07
CA MET A 14 6.98 -2.71 3.17
C MET A 14 6.19 -2.74 4.49
N LEU A 15 4.88 -2.46 4.45
CA LEU A 15 4.04 -2.43 5.65
C LEU A 15 3.73 -3.82 6.21
N SER A 16 3.55 -4.82 5.34
CA SER A 16 3.31 -6.21 5.74
C SER A 16 4.57 -6.93 6.21
N TRP A 17 5.77 -6.50 5.82
CA TRP A 17 7.03 -7.10 6.26
C TRP A 17 7.42 -6.67 7.68
N SER A 18 8.09 -7.54 8.44
CA SER A 18 8.44 -7.26 9.85
C SER A 18 9.69 -6.39 10.06
N TYR A 19 10.24 -5.84 8.98
CA TYR A 19 11.51 -5.10 9.01
C TYR A 19 11.32 -3.60 9.28
N GLY A 20 12.13 -3.06 10.19
CA GLY A 20 12.33 -1.63 10.40
C GLY A 20 11.10 -0.81 10.80
N PHE A 21 11.29 0.52 10.75
CA PHE A 21 10.25 1.51 10.94
C PHE A 21 9.84 2.08 9.57
N PRO A 22 8.66 1.72 9.04
CA PRO A 22 8.26 2.17 7.71
C PRO A 22 7.93 3.66 7.73
N ARG A 23 8.39 4.38 6.70
CA ARG A 23 8.04 5.77 6.45
C ARG A 23 7.38 5.84 5.07
N ILE A 24 6.23 6.50 5.00
CA ILE A 24 5.45 6.65 3.76
C ILE A 24 5.59 8.11 3.32
N MET A 25 5.90 8.31 2.04
CA MET A 25 5.98 9.65 1.48
C MET A 25 4.58 10.23 1.29
N SER A 26 4.44 11.53 1.51
CA SER A 26 3.22 12.29 1.17
C SER A 26 3.64 13.48 0.32
N SER A 27 3.37 13.41 -0.97
CA SER A 27 3.91 14.32 -1.98
C SER A 27 2.89 15.37 -2.42
N PHE A 28 3.38 16.33 -3.18
CA PHE A 28 2.59 17.21 -4.03
C PHE A 28 2.86 16.87 -5.50
N ALA A 29 1.92 17.19 -6.39
CA ALA A 29 2.04 16.97 -7.81
C ALA A 29 2.93 18.06 -8.42
N PHE A 30 3.98 17.64 -9.13
CA PHE A 30 4.91 18.53 -9.83
C PHE A 30 5.16 17.99 -11.24
N GLN A 31 5.51 18.89 -12.17
CA GLN A 31 5.81 18.53 -13.56
C GLN A 31 7.32 18.46 -13.84
N ASN A 32 8.14 19.08 -13.00
CA ASN A 32 9.61 19.04 -13.07
C ASN A 32 10.21 19.06 -11.65
N SER A 33 11.50 18.74 -11.53
CA SER A 33 12.21 18.63 -10.25
C SER A 33 12.39 19.94 -9.49
N ASP A 34 12.24 21.07 -10.18
CA ASP A 34 12.60 22.39 -9.66
C ASP A 34 11.37 23.17 -9.17
N ILE A 35 10.16 22.62 -9.36
CA ILE A 35 8.91 23.18 -8.87
C ILE A 35 8.77 22.93 -7.36
N GLY A 36 8.60 24.03 -6.63
CA GLY A 36 8.27 24.02 -5.20
C GLY A 36 6.83 23.56 -4.92
N PRO A 37 6.41 23.58 -3.64
CA PRO A 37 5.06 23.19 -3.26
C PRO A 37 3.98 24.11 -3.88
N PRO A 38 2.72 23.65 -3.95
CA PRO A 38 1.61 24.47 -4.40
C PRO A 38 1.52 25.78 -3.58
N HIS A 39 1.56 26.93 -4.26
CA HIS A 39 1.57 28.25 -3.65
C HIS A 39 0.63 29.22 -4.39
N ASP A 40 0.21 30.29 -3.71
CA ASP A 40 -0.56 31.40 -4.29
C ASP A 40 0.37 32.41 -5.02
N GLU A 41 -0.20 33.44 -5.65
CA GLU A 41 0.57 34.49 -6.35
C GLU A 41 1.55 35.25 -5.43
N ASN A 42 1.31 35.22 -4.12
CA ASN A 42 2.14 35.85 -3.10
C ASN A 42 3.17 34.88 -2.49
N GLN A 43 3.36 33.69 -3.07
CA GLN A 43 4.28 32.65 -2.61
C GLN A 43 3.94 32.04 -1.23
N ASN A 44 2.70 32.18 -0.77
CA ASN A 44 2.24 31.44 0.41
C ASN A 44 1.86 30.02 0.03
N ILE A 45 2.29 29.05 0.82
CA ILE A 45 1.98 27.63 0.60
C ILE A 45 0.48 27.41 0.78
N LEU A 46 -0.15 26.79 -0.23
CA LEU A 46 -1.56 26.44 -0.19
C LEU A 46 -1.81 25.35 0.85
N SER A 47 -2.83 25.54 1.67
CA SER A 47 -3.30 24.52 2.59
C SER A 47 -3.76 23.26 1.85
N VAL A 48 -3.79 22.13 2.56
CA VAL A 48 -4.21 20.82 2.05
C VAL A 48 -5.71 20.62 2.33
N PRO A 49 -6.64 20.95 1.40
CA PRO A 49 -8.05 20.68 1.63
C PRO A 49 -8.29 19.17 1.51
N VAL A 50 -9.04 18.63 2.46
CA VAL A 50 -9.51 17.24 2.42
C VAL A 50 -10.90 17.26 1.80
N LYS A 51 -11.07 16.54 0.70
CA LYS A 51 -12.35 16.39 0.00
C LYS A 51 -13.20 15.31 0.67
N GLU A 52 -14.48 15.24 0.30
CA GLU A 52 -15.42 14.23 0.81
C GLU A 52 -15.00 12.79 0.51
N ASP A 53 -14.30 12.57 -0.60
CA ASP A 53 -13.73 11.27 -0.99
C ASP A 53 -12.44 10.90 -0.24
N HIS A 54 -12.08 11.67 0.80
CA HIS A 54 -10.83 11.59 1.57
C HIS A 54 -9.55 11.84 0.77
N THR A 55 -9.65 12.27 -0.48
CA THR A 55 -8.48 12.72 -1.26
C THR A 55 -8.12 14.17 -0.91
N CYS A 56 -6.91 14.57 -1.28
CA CYS A 56 -6.46 15.94 -1.11
C CYS A 56 -6.70 16.79 -2.36
N GLY A 57 -6.94 18.08 -2.17
CA GLY A 57 -7.00 19.08 -3.25
C GLY A 57 -5.73 19.94 -3.34
N ASN A 58 -5.81 21.02 -4.11
CA ASN A 58 -4.72 22.01 -4.29
C ASN A 58 -3.37 21.42 -4.74
N GLY A 59 -3.39 20.35 -5.53
CA GLY A 59 -2.15 19.72 -6.03
C GLY A 59 -1.44 18.82 -5.01
N TRP A 60 -2.03 18.56 -3.84
CA TRP A 60 -1.48 17.59 -2.88
C TRP A 60 -1.90 16.16 -3.24
N VAL A 61 -0.94 15.23 -3.28
CA VAL A 61 -1.19 13.82 -3.66
C VAL A 61 -1.73 13.02 -2.49
N CYS A 62 -1.17 13.23 -1.29
CA CYS A 62 -1.58 12.59 -0.04
C CYS A 62 -1.69 11.06 -0.12
N GLU A 63 -0.61 10.39 -0.52
CA GLU A 63 -0.50 8.94 -0.63
C GLU A 63 -0.88 8.25 0.69
N HIS A 64 -0.56 8.87 1.83
CA HIS A 64 -0.95 8.38 3.16
C HIS A 64 -2.46 8.22 3.37
N ARG A 65 -3.31 8.88 2.57
CA ARG A 65 -4.79 8.78 2.63
C ARG A 65 -5.37 7.76 1.67
N TRP A 66 -4.56 7.17 0.79
CA TRP A 66 -5.08 6.18 -0.14
C TRP A 66 -5.58 4.95 0.60
N ARG A 67 -6.73 4.43 0.17
CA ARG A 67 -7.40 3.29 0.80
C ARG A 67 -6.50 2.08 0.99
N GLN A 68 -5.70 1.79 -0.02
CA GLN A 68 -4.72 0.70 -0.02
C GLN A 68 -3.66 0.92 1.07
N ILE A 69 -3.18 2.17 1.22
CA ILE A 69 -2.08 2.50 2.13
C ILE A 69 -2.54 2.52 3.59
N PHE A 70 -3.61 3.25 3.94
CA PHE A 70 -4.04 3.31 5.33
C PHE A 70 -4.57 1.96 5.84
N ASN A 71 -5.20 1.15 5.00
CA ASN A 71 -5.61 -0.21 5.36
C ASN A 71 -4.38 -1.09 5.66
N MET A 72 -3.29 -0.91 4.92
CA MET A 72 -2.03 -1.63 5.18
C MET A 72 -1.32 -1.13 6.45
N VAL A 73 -1.49 0.14 6.82
CA VAL A 73 -1.06 0.64 8.14
C VAL A 73 -1.86 -0.04 9.25
N ALA A 74 -3.19 -0.15 9.10
CA ALA A 74 -4.03 -0.89 10.04
C ALA A 74 -3.63 -2.38 10.10
N PHE A 75 -3.36 -3.01 8.96
CA PHE A 75 -2.84 -4.38 8.89
C PHE A 75 -1.55 -4.51 9.70
N ARG A 76 -0.56 -3.62 9.50
CA ARG A 76 0.70 -3.62 10.25
C ARG A 76 0.47 -3.53 11.77
N ASN A 77 -0.48 -2.71 12.21
CA ASN A 77 -0.83 -2.58 13.61
C ASN A 77 -1.41 -3.88 14.19
N VAL A 78 -2.30 -4.54 13.45
CA VAL A 78 -2.89 -5.84 13.84
C VAL A 78 -1.81 -6.92 13.95
N VAL A 79 -0.91 -6.99 12.98
CA VAL A 79 0.13 -8.03 12.92
C VAL A 79 1.40 -7.68 13.72
N ARG A 80 1.38 -6.61 14.51
CA ARG A 80 2.54 -6.18 15.30
C ARG A 80 3.02 -7.32 16.22
N GLY A 81 4.34 -7.51 16.26
CA GLY A 81 5.00 -8.54 17.08
C GLY A 81 4.96 -9.97 16.52
N THR A 82 4.35 -10.21 15.35
CA THR A 82 4.37 -11.53 14.71
C THR A 82 5.52 -11.67 13.71
N THR A 83 5.99 -12.89 13.51
CA THR A 83 6.96 -13.24 12.46
C THR A 83 6.25 -13.58 11.15
N VAL A 84 7.01 -13.56 10.05
CA VAL A 84 6.54 -14.07 8.75
C VAL A 84 6.46 -15.60 8.84
N LYS A 85 5.34 -16.17 8.38
CA LYS A 85 5.08 -17.61 8.32
C LYS A 85 4.44 -17.97 6.99
N ASN A 86 4.47 -19.26 6.62
CA ASN A 86 3.80 -19.80 5.43
C ASN A 86 4.13 -19.01 4.17
N TRP A 87 5.43 -18.77 3.94
CA TRP A 87 5.91 -18.17 2.71
C TRP A 87 5.58 -19.10 1.54
N TRP A 88 5.00 -18.52 0.50
CA TRP A 88 4.71 -19.17 -0.76
C TRP A 88 5.13 -18.25 -1.90
N ASP A 89 5.73 -18.83 -2.92
CA ASP A 89 6.03 -18.18 -4.18
C ASP A 89 5.78 -19.15 -5.33
N ASN A 90 5.46 -18.62 -6.50
CA ASN A 90 5.34 -19.41 -7.73
C ASN A 90 6.63 -19.45 -8.56
N ARG A 91 7.78 -19.05 -7.98
CA ARG A 91 9.07 -18.84 -8.65
C ARG A 91 9.06 -17.79 -9.78
N SER A 92 8.05 -16.92 -9.79
CA SER A 92 7.86 -15.87 -10.77
C SER A 92 7.40 -14.61 -10.04
N LYS A 93 6.23 -14.03 -10.37
CA LYS A 93 5.76 -12.75 -9.81
C LYS A 93 4.55 -12.88 -8.89
N GLN A 94 4.34 -14.05 -8.32
CA GLN A 94 3.31 -14.27 -7.30
C GLN A 94 3.97 -14.68 -5.99
N ILE A 95 3.61 -13.98 -4.93
CA ILE A 95 4.08 -14.27 -3.57
C ILE A 95 2.93 -14.15 -2.59
N ALA A 96 2.95 -14.95 -1.54
CA ALA A 96 2.00 -14.85 -0.44
C ALA A 96 2.65 -15.29 0.86
N PHE A 97 2.23 -14.68 1.97
CA PHE A 97 2.71 -15.06 3.28
C PHE A 97 1.73 -14.64 4.39
N CYS A 98 1.89 -15.29 5.53
CA CYS A 98 1.18 -14.98 6.76
C CYS A 98 2.08 -14.16 7.71
N ARG A 99 1.44 -13.38 8.57
CA ARG A 99 2.06 -12.72 9.71
C ARG A 99 1.51 -13.33 10.99
N GLY A 100 2.20 -14.37 11.48
CA GLY A 100 1.69 -15.24 12.53
C GLY A 100 0.34 -15.84 12.14
N ASN A 101 -0.63 -15.77 13.04
CA ASN A 101 -2.04 -16.15 12.84
C ASN A 101 -2.96 -14.93 12.73
N LYS A 102 -2.41 -13.72 12.52
CA LYS A 102 -3.16 -12.46 12.61
C LYS A 102 -3.48 -11.82 11.26
N GLY A 103 -2.72 -12.14 10.22
CA GLY A 103 -2.89 -11.52 8.92
C GLY A 103 -2.27 -12.35 7.80
N PHE A 104 -2.86 -12.26 6.63
CA PHE A 104 -2.42 -12.90 5.40
C PHE A 104 -2.38 -11.84 4.30
N ILE A 105 -1.37 -11.92 3.43
CA ILE A 105 -1.25 -11.05 2.26
C ILE A 105 -0.74 -11.86 1.06
N ALA A 106 -1.23 -11.50 -0.13
CA ALA A 106 -0.81 -12.06 -1.40
C ALA A 106 -0.59 -10.93 -2.40
N PHE A 107 0.38 -11.12 -3.28
CA PHE A 107 0.75 -10.22 -4.36
C PHE A 107 0.77 -11.00 -5.68
N ASN A 108 0.26 -10.38 -6.73
CA ASN A 108 0.27 -10.92 -8.09
C ASN A 108 0.63 -9.79 -9.07
N ASP A 109 1.86 -9.82 -9.58
CA ASP A 109 2.33 -8.93 -10.67
C ASP A 109 2.43 -9.70 -12.01
N GLU A 110 1.77 -10.85 -12.12
CA GLU A 110 1.68 -11.55 -13.40
C GLU A 110 0.49 -11.09 -14.22
N HIS A 111 0.72 -10.87 -15.51
CA HIS A 111 -0.31 -10.42 -16.44
C HIS A 111 -1.12 -11.62 -16.94
N ASN A 112 -2.46 -11.51 -16.89
CA ASN A 112 -3.41 -12.52 -17.36
C ASN A 112 -3.33 -13.91 -16.67
N THR A 113 -2.72 -14.03 -15.50
CA THR A 113 -2.77 -15.25 -14.69
C THR A 113 -3.51 -15.00 -13.37
N ASP A 114 -4.52 -15.83 -13.15
CA ASP A 114 -5.40 -15.76 -11.99
C ASP A 114 -4.73 -16.45 -10.78
N PHE A 115 -4.73 -15.80 -9.61
CA PHE A 115 -4.13 -16.37 -8.40
C PHE A 115 -5.07 -17.44 -7.81
N ARG A 116 -5.05 -18.64 -8.37
CA ARG A 116 -5.90 -19.78 -7.95
C ARG A 116 -5.10 -20.82 -7.18
N GLN A 117 -4.66 -20.45 -5.98
CA GLN A 117 -3.92 -21.36 -5.10
C GLN A 117 -4.63 -21.53 -3.76
N HIS A 118 -4.79 -22.78 -3.32
CA HIS A 118 -5.34 -23.09 -2.01
C HIS A 118 -4.22 -23.01 -0.97
N LEU A 119 -3.96 -21.79 -0.49
CA LEU A 119 -2.97 -21.56 0.56
C LEU A 119 -3.61 -21.85 1.91
N GLN A 120 -3.18 -22.92 2.58
CA GLN A 120 -3.58 -23.25 3.95
C GLN A 120 -2.96 -22.23 4.91
N SER A 121 -3.58 -21.05 5.04
CA SER A 121 -3.44 -20.28 6.26
C SER A 121 -4.26 -20.98 7.32
N LEU A 122 -3.63 -21.38 8.43
CA LEU A 122 -4.36 -21.86 9.59
C LEU A 122 -5.30 -20.71 10.00
N GLN A 123 -6.59 -20.89 9.67
CA GLN A 123 -7.74 -20.14 10.16
C GLN A 123 -8.23 -18.86 9.43
N PHE A 124 -7.97 -18.68 8.13
CA PHE A 124 -8.72 -17.67 7.34
C PHE A 124 -9.14 -18.20 5.95
N VAL A 125 -10.08 -19.13 5.94
CA VAL A 125 -10.94 -19.37 4.78
C VAL A 125 -11.89 -18.16 4.66
N SER A 126 -11.81 -17.42 3.54
CA SER A 126 -12.82 -16.51 2.97
C SER A 126 -12.82 -15.00 3.20
N ARG A 127 -11.85 -14.38 3.88
CA ARG A 127 -11.70 -12.90 3.81
C ARG A 127 -10.24 -12.46 3.72
N ALA A 128 -9.58 -12.81 2.61
CA ALA A 128 -8.59 -11.88 2.08
C ALA A 128 -9.37 -10.61 1.76
N LEU A 129 -9.12 -9.52 2.49
CA LEU A 129 -9.51 -8.21 1.98
C LEU A 129 -8.84 -8.13 0.60
N PRO A 130 -9.59 -8.02 -0.50
CA PRO A 130 -8.96 -7.73 -1.77
C PRO A 130 -8.35 -6.34 -1.58
N VAL A 131 -7.07 -6.32 -1.28
CA VAL A 131 -6.22 -5.21 -1.68
C VAL A 131 -6.15 -5.38 -3.19
N ASN A 132 -7.26 -5.03 -3.87
CA ASN A 132 -7.28 -4.78 -5.30
C ASN A 132 -6.36 -3.58 -5.46
N VAL A 133 -5.09 -3.89 -5.66
CA VAL A 133 -4.15 -3.07 -6.40
C VAL A 133 -4.44 -3.28 -7.87
#